data_AF-A0A662Y9K8-F1
#
_entry.id   AF-A0A662Y9K8-F1
#
_cell.length_a   1.000
_cell.length_b   1.000
_cell.length_c   1.000
_cell.angle_alpha   90.00
_cell.angle_beta   90.00
_cell.angle_gamma   90.00
#
_symmetry.space_group_name_H-M   'P 1'
#
loop_
_entity.id
_entity.type
_entity.pdbx_description
1 polymer ?
#
loop_
_entity_poly.entity_id
_entity_poly.type
_entity_poly.pdbx_seq_one_letter_code
_entity_poly.pdbx_strand_id
1 'polypeptide(L)'
;MGEASDEEGDAPVLPRRVRRADIVARKDLNKVTDFSVVKTTLNKFCKSKARALPWDEVLADMNKGVLEAYLLANVHVLRLCKAGLPIPPLTNTFFNQCISLVMEMSGARGPKNDELLLSRDVYNSFRDPTAPRSSRKFIHRGWVHNAANQMATMAQNAVCLNFYRRFHKFLKRKYGVDGRDAYSLLERILANAYDGQDAFVLEWRARIPRTTTGAPKMTPHLMVPLTYRFLQDIEERNRISQGDHELRQVRSFTILPTKRGFECSHMKMCKLGLRALLQRAGIWVPPEGPKWNAVEKTYWRRLFNIKKFETANRKFAGQIVTDGKAISIVMRKPKREPDPEQARVFSMSEFNVMWGLDPGRRDLFVATNQLGETVSCSTKEFYEEARYTKAKQKIKGWQDRSPRVLEAIRNMPTKKSASLETLGYYIRFMTTRMDLLLGFARRKPFRRLRLRSFIFMKKKLR
;
A
#
# COMPACT_ATOMS: atom_id res chain seq x y z
N MET A 1 19.33 -62.53 23.93
CA MET A 1 19.93 -61.21 24.19
C MET A 1 20.42 -60.66 22.87
N GLY A 2 19.93 -59.48 22.50
CA GLY A 2 20.17 -58.84 21.21
C GLY A 2 19.11 -57.77 21.02
N GLU A 3 19.24 -56.70 21.78
CA GLU A 3 18.37 -55.52 21.75
C GLU A 3 18.50 -54.81 20.40
N ALA A 4 17.36 -54.50 19.80
CA ALA A 4 17.27 -53.68 18.60
C ALA A 4 17.49 -52.22 18.98
N SER A 5 18.49 -51.60 18.36
CA SER A 5 18.82 -50.18 18.48
C SER A 5 17.84 -49.34 17.66
N ASP A 6 17.11 -48.46 18.34
CA ASP A 6 16.32 -47.39 17.76
C ASP A 6 17.26 -46.31 17.17
N GLU A 7 17.28 -46.18 15.84
CA GLU A 7 17.90 -45.04 15.16
C GLU A 7 16.95 -43.83 15.22
N GLU A 8 17.20 -42.92 16.17
CA GLU A 8 16.61 -41.59 16.23
C GLU A 8 17.07 -40.75 15.03
N GLY A 9 16.16 -40.55 14.07
CA GLY A 9 16.34 -39.66 12.94
C GLY A 9 16.52 -38.20 13.38
N ASP A 10 17.72 -37.67 13.14
CA ASP A 10 18.17 -36.33 13.50
C ASP A 10 17.26 -35.24 12.87
N ALA A 11 16.51 -34.53 13.72
CA ALA A 11 15.62 -33.46 13.28
C ALA A 11 16.43 -32.27 12.73
N PRO A 12 16.03 -31.63 11.62
CA PRO A 12 16.80 -30.56 11.03
C PRO A 12 16.92 -29.37 11.98
N VAL A 13 18.14 -29.14 12.49
CA VAL A 13 18.50 -28.00 13.34
C VAL A 13 18.20 -26.69 12.59
N LEU A 14 17.06 -26.08 12.92
CA LEU A 14 16.71 -24.76 12.42
C LEU A 14 17.79 -23.76 12.87
N PRO A 15 18.32 -22.91 11.96
CA PRO A 15 19.39 -21.98 12.31
C PRO A 15 18.95 -21.04 13.45
N ARG A 16 19.75 -21.03 14.52
CA ARG A 16 19.55 -20.21 15.73
C ARG A 16 19.23 -18.76 15.31
N ARG A 17 18.05 -18.26 15.67
CA ARG A 17 17.65 -16.86 15.40
C ARG A 17 18.60 -15.90 16.12
N VAL A 18 19.63 -15.42 15.43
CA VAL A 18 20.54 -14.40 15.95
C VAL A 18 19.74 -13.12 16.26
N ARG A 19 19.61 -12.79 17.54
CA ARG A 19 19.02 -11.51 17.98
C ARG A 19 19.96 -10.38 17.60
N ARG A 20 19.63 -9.71 16.51
CA ARG A 20 20.33 -8.52 16.05
C ARG A 20 20.23 -7.37 17.06
N ALA A 21 21.35 -7.04 17.71
CA ALA A 21 21.43 -5.98 18.71
C ALA A 21 20.88 -4.63 18.21
N ASP A 22 21.11 -4.29 16.94
CA ASP A 22 20.60 -3.06 16.33
C ASP A 22 19.06 -3.01 16.25
N ILE A 23 18.40 -4.16 16.13
CA ILE A 23 16.93 -4.27 16.11
C ILE A 23 16.36 -4.10 17.52
N VAL A 24 17.01 -4.71 18.52
CA VAL A 24 16.61 -4.61 19.93
C VAL A 24 16.70 -3.16 20.39
N ALA A 25 17.87 -2.53 20.24
CA ALA A 25 18.08 -1.13 20.59
C ALA A 25 17.07 -0.19 19.91
N ARG A 26 16.72 -0.45 18.64
CA ARG A 26 15.70 0.32 17.93
C ARG A 26 14.29 0.10 18.50
N LYS A 27 13.95 -1.12 18.90
CA LYS A 27 12.65 -1.41 19.53
C LYS A 27 12.53 -0.69 20.86
N ASP A 28 13.57 -0.72 21.68
CA ASP A 28 13.56 -0.05 22.98
C ASP A 28 13.50 1.47 22.83
N LEU A 29 14.29 2.04 21.92
CA LEU A 29 14.20 3.47 21.59
C LEU A 29 12.80 3.86 21.11
N ASN A 30 12.14 3.01 20.32
CA ASN A 30 10.79 3.30 19.82
C ASN A 30 9.71 3.24 20.92
N LYS A 31 9.94 2.59 22.08
CA LYS A 31 8.97 2.58 23.20
C LYS A 31 8.77 3.98 23.79
N VAL A 32 9.85 4.77 23.83
CA VAL A 32 9.92 6.12 24.42
C VAL A 32 9.92 7.22 23.35
N THR A 33 9.73 6.88 22.08
CA THR A 33 9.81 7.83 20.96
C THR A 33 8.52 7.88 20.17
N ASP A 34 8.00 9.09 19.98
CA ASP A 34 6.95 9.39 19.01
C ASP A 34 7.53 9.91 17.68
N PHE A 35 6.70 9.87 16.64
CA PHE A 35 7.06 10.39 15.33
C PHE A 35 6.18 11.57 14.92
N SER A 36 6.79 12.53 14.25
CA SER A 36 6.08 13.59 13.54
C SER A 36 6.64 13.72 12.13
N VAL A 37 5.86 14.31 11.22
CA VAL A 37 6.23 14.44 9.81
C VAL A 37 6.17 15.89 9.39
N VAL A 38 7.27 16.39 8.84
CA VAL A 38 7.31 17.71 8.20
C VAL A 38 7.25 17.52 6.69
N LYS A 39 6.23 18.07 6.04
CA LYS A 39 6.05 17.99 4.58
C LYS A 39 6.44 19.28 3.90
N THR A 40 7.31 19.20 2.88
CA THR A 40 7.78 20.35 2.11
C THR A 40 8.22 19.94 0.68
N THR A 41 8.94 20.80 -0.05
CA THR A 41 9.54 20.47 -1.34
C THR A 41 10.90 19.81 -1.16
N LEU A 42 11.22 18.83 -2.03
CA LEU A 42 12.53 18.18 -2.05
C LEU A 42 13.65 19.21 -2.21
N ASN A 43 13.48 20.19 -3.10
CA ASN A 43 14.47 21.25 -3.34
C ASN A 43 14.78 22.09 -2.09
N LYS A 44 13.80 22.36 -1.21
CA LYS A 44 14.03 23.10 0.04
C LYS A 44 14.83 22.26 1.05
N PHE A 45 14.65 20.94 1.02
CA PHE A 45 15.38 20.01 1.88
C PHE A 45 16.80 19.73 1.36
N CYS A 46 17.01 19.64 0.05
CA CYS A 46 18.31 19.35 -0.55
C CYS A 46 19.26 20.56 -0.61
N LYS A 47 20.53 20.32 -0.26
CA LYS A 47 21.67 21.17 -0.65
C LYS A 47 22.05 20.90 -2.12
N SER A 48 22.91 21.74 -2.72
CA SER A 48 23.31 21.66 -4.13
C SER A 48 23.72 20.23 -4.55
N LYS A 49 24.66 19.62 -3.83
CA LYS A 49 25.14 18.25 -4.09
C LYS A 49 24.03 17.19 -4.08
N ALA A 50 23.02 17.34 -3.22
CA ALA A 50 21.92 16.39 -3.16
C ALA A 50 20.90 16.56 -4.30
N ARG A 51 20.79 17.75 -4.88
CA ARG A 51 19.89 18.01 -6.02
C ARG A 51 20.38 17.33 -7.30
N ALA A 52 21.69 17.15 -7.43
CA ALA A 52 22.32 16.49 -8.57
C ALA A 52 22.27 14.94 -8.52
N LEU A 53 21.79 14.36 -7.41
CA LEU A 53 21.65 12.90 -7.30
C LEU A 53 20.56 12.37 -8.25
N PRO A 54 20.64 11.10 -8.71
CA PRO A 54 19.74 10.52 -9.72
C PRO A 54 18.37 10.13 -9.14
N TRP A 55 17.67 11.07 -8.51
CA TRP A 55 16.36 10.87 -7.89
C TRP A 55 15.32 10.38 -8.90
N ASP A 56 15.26 11.05 -10.05
CA ASP A 56 14.22 10.79 -11.03
C ASP A 56 14.40 9.41 -11.70
N GLU A 57 15.63 8.95 -11.91
CA GLU A 57 15.92 7.59 -12.38
C GLU A 57 15.49 6.53 -11.36
N VAL A 58 15.97 6.64 -10.11
CA VAL A 58 15.63 5.69 -9.05
C VAL A 58 14.11 5.62 -8.84
N LEU A 59 13.43 6.77 -8.85
CA LEU A 59 11.98 6.82 -8.72
C LEU A 59 11.28 6.22 -9.95
N ALA A 60 11.83 6.35 -11.15
CA ALA A 60 11.29 5.69 -12.35
C ALA A 60 11.34 4.17 -12.20
N ASP A 61 12.52 3.63 -11.89
CA ASP A 61 12.75 2.20 -11.71
C ASP A 61 11.85 1.63 -10.62
N MET A 62 11.74 2.33 -9.49
CA MET A 62 10.89 1.93 -8.38
C MET A 62 9.40 1.99 -8.72
N ASN A 63 8.93 3.00 -9.46
CA ASN A 63 7.50 3.09 -9.81
C ASN A 63 7.10 2.02 -10.83
N LYS A 64 7.98 1.72 -11.79
CA LYS A 64 7.82 0.64 -12.76
C LYS A 64 7.84 -0.73 -12.08
N GLY A 65 8.87 -0.99 -11.26
CA GLY A 65 9.00 -2.25 -10.52
C GLY A 65 7.84 -2.51 -9.56
N VAL A 66 7.36 -1.49 -8.83
CA VAL A 66 6.19 -1.63 -7.95
C VAL A 66 4.90 -1.85 -8.75
N LEU A 67 4.76 -1.23 -9.93
CA LEU A 67 3.59 -1.45 -10.79
C LEU A 67 3.51 -2.92 -11.22
N GLU A 68 4.60 -3.44 -11.80
CA GLU A 68 4.69 -4.82 -12.26
C GLU A 68 4.58 -5.82 -11.10
N ALA A 69 5.22 -5.55 -9.95
CA ALA A 69 5.20 -6.44 -8.79
C ALA A 69 3.79 -6.64 -8.20
N TYR A 70 2.95 -5.60 -8.20
CA TYR A 70 1.55 -5.76 -7.81
C TYR A 70 0.77 -6.64 -8.78
N LEU A 71 1.10 -6.61 -10.07
CA LEU A 71 0.43 -7.43 -11.08
C LEU A 71 0.88 -8.88 -10.97
N LEU A 72 2.18 -9.14 -10.79
CA LEU A 72 2.69 -10.47 -10.48
C LEU A 72 2.03 -11.04 -9.21
N ALA A 73 1.89 -10.23 -8.16
CA ALA A 73 1.19 -10.67 -6.93
C ALA A 73 -0.28 -11.04 -7.18
N ASN A 74 -1.00 -10.30 -8.05
CA ASN A 74 -2.37 -10.66 -8.43
C ASN A 74 -2.40 -11.92 -9.30
N VAL A 75 -1.50 -12.07 -10.29
CA VAL A 75 -1.37 -13.30 -11.08
C VAL A 75 -1.13 -14.50 -10.16
N HIS A 76 -0.24 -14.36 -9.19
CA HIS A 76 0.07 -15.41 -8.24
C HIS A 76 -1.15 -15.83 -7.42
N VAL A 77 -1.83 -14.87 -6.79
CA VAL A 77 -3.03 -15.16 -6.01
C VAL A 77 -4.15 -15.76 -6.86
N LEU A 78 -4.40 -15.24 -8.07
CA LEU A 78 -5.43 -15.77 -8.96
C LEU A 78 -5.12 -17.21 -9.39
N ARG A 79 -3.86 -17.51 -9.72
CA ARG A 79 -3.42 -18.88 -10.07
C ARG A 79 -3.65 -19.84 -8.91
N LEU A 80 -3.21 -19.46 -7.71
CA LEU A 80 -3.39 -20.30 -6.51
C LEU A 80 -4.86 -20.50 -6.16
N CYS A 81 -5.68 -19.44 -6.20
CA CYS A 81 -7.12 -19.55 -5.97
C CYS A 81 -7.81 -20.46 -6.99
N LYS A 82 -7.45 -20.36 -8.28
CA LYS A 82 -8.00 -21.23 -9.34
C LYS A 82 -7.61 -22.70 -9.13
N ALA A 83 -6.39 -22.95 -8.66
CA ALA A 83 -5.88 -24.29 -8.39
C ALA A 83 -6.28 -24.85 -7.00
N GLY A 84 -7.02 -24.08 -6.18
CA GLY A 84 -7.36 -24.50 -4.81
C GLY A 84 -6.17 -24.56 -3.85
N LEU A 85 -5.04 -23.91 -4.21
CA LEU A 85 -3.80 -23.94 -3.43
C LEU A 85 -3.79 -22.86 -2.32
N PRO A 86 -3.05 -23.09 -1.21
CA PRO A 86 -2.99 -22.16 -0.11
C PRO A 86 -2.29 -20.85 -0.50
N ILE A 87 -2.87 -19.72 -0.09
CA ILE A 87 -2.29 -18.39 -0.32
C ILE A 87 -1.18 -18.13 0.69
N PRO A 88 0.06 -17.78 0.26
CA PRO A 88 1.13 -17.50 1.20
C PRO A 88 0.85 -16.22 2.01
N PRO A 89 1.45 -16.08 3.20
CA PRO A 89 1.34 -14.85 3.98
C PRO A 89 1.78 -13.61 3.18
N LEU A 90 0.89 -12.61 3.11
CA LEU A 90 1.08 -11.34 2.39
C LEU A 90 2.06 -10.40 3.11
N THR A 91 3.30 -10.85 3.27
CA THR A 91 4.37 -10.23 4.09
C THR A 91 5.32 -9.39 3.24
N ASN A 92 6.23 -8.67 3.91
CA ASN A 92 7.34 -8.01 3.24
C ASN A 92 8.16 -8.96 2.37
N THR A 93 8.42 -10.18 2.84
CA THR A 93 9.22 -11.18 2.11
C THR A 93 8.57 -11.53 0.79
N PHE A 94 7.27 -11.81 0.79
CA PHE A 94 6.50 -12.11 -0.42
C PHE A 94 6.60 -10.96 -1.44
N PHE A 95 6.28 -9.72 -1.03
CA PHE A 95 6.34 -8.59 -1.97
C PHE A 95 7.76 -8.21 -2.38
N ASN A 96 8.78 -8.48 -1.56
CA ASN A 96 10.18 -8.29 -1.95
C ASN A 96 10.56 -9.27 -3.06
N GLN A 97 10.12 -10.53 -2.96
CA GLN A 97 10.31 -11.52 -4.03
C GLN A 97 9.57 -11.10 -5.30
N CYS A 98 8.32 -10.62 -5.20
CA CYS A 98 7.60 -10.10 -6.37
C CYS A 98 8.35 -8.97 -7.07
N ILE A 99 8.86 -7.97 -6.33
CA ILE A 99 9.67 -6.89 -6.90
C ILE A 99 10.97 -7.45 -7.50
N SER A 100 11.60 -8.40 -6.82
CA SER A 100 12.86 -9.02 -7.27
C SER A 100 12.71 -9.75 -8.60
N LEU A 101 11.55 -10.38 -8.83
CA LEU A 101 11.28 -11.18 -10.03
C LEU A 101 10.89 -10.35 -11.25
N VAL A 102 10.33 -9.16 -11.05
CA VAL A 102 9.92 -8.29 -12.16
C VAL A 102 10.98 -7.29 -12.59
N MET A 103 11.93 -6.97 -11.70
CA MET A 103 13.04 -6.06 -11.97
C MET A 103 14.28 -6.81 -12.41
N GLU A 104 15.06 -6.20 -13.30
CA GLU A 104 16.30 -6.79 -13.80
C GLU A 104 17.44 -6.67 -12.78
N MET A 105 18.16 -7.78 -12.58
CA MET A 105 19.36 -7.89 -11.74
C MET A 105 20.46 -8.60 -12.54
N SER A 106 21.65 -8.02 -12.64
CA SER A 106 22.83 -8.76 -13.08
C SER A 106 23.21 -9.79 -11.98
N GLY A 107 23.17 -11.09 -12.29
CA GLY A 107 23.85 -12.15 -11.53
C GLY A 107 23.25 -12.61 -10.19
N ALA A 108 21.92 -12.56 -9.98
CA ALA A 108 21.31 -13.03 -8.73
C ALA A 108 20.58 -14.38 -8.86
N ARG A 109 20.79 -15.28 -7.89
CA ARG A 109 20.01 -16.52 -7.72
C ARG A 109 18.53 -16.18 -7.47
N GLY A 110 17.65 -16.80 -8.25
CA GLY A 110 16.19 -16.66 -8.14
C GLY A 110 15.65 -17.14 -6.78
N PRO A 111 14.40 -16.76 -6.42
CA PRO A 111 13.77 -17.24 -5.20
C PRO A 111 13.60 -18.77 -5.24
N LYS A 112 13.77 -19.44 -4.09
CA LYS A 112 13.51 -20.88 -3.91
C LYS A 112 12.00 -21.22 -3.77
N ASN A 113 11.10 -20.38 -4.26
CA ASN A 113 9.66 -20.60 -4.14
C ASN A 113 9.10 -20.99 -5.49
N ASP A 114 8.90 -22.29 -5.67
CA ASP A 114 8.49 -22.89 -6.94
C ASP A 114 7.14 -22.33 -7.41
N GLU A 115 6.17 -22.15 -6.51
CA GLU A 115 4.86 -21.58 -6.86
C GLU A 115 4.94 -20.13 -7.35
N LEU A 116 5.80 -19.31 -6.74
CA LEU A 116 5.97 -17.93 -7.20
C LEU A 116 6.75 -17.85 -8.51
N LEU A 117 7.68 -18.78 -8.76
CA LEU A 117 8.37 -18.93 -10.04
C LEU A 117 7.40 -19.32 -11.16
N LEU A 118 6.51 -20.29 -10.93
CA LEU A 118 5.46 -20.65 -11.88
C LEU A 118 4.56 -19.44 -12.20
N SER A 119 4.18 -18.67 -11.19
CA SER A 119 3.41 -17.43 -11.40
C SER A 119 4.18 -16.35 -12.15
N ARG A 120 5.51 -16.29 -12.00
CA ARG A 120 6.37 -15.41 -12.80
C ARG A 120 6.36 -15.83 -14.27
N ASP A 121 6.38 -17.12 -14.55
CA ASP A 121 6.40 -17.61 -15.92
C ASP A 121 5.06 -17.34 -16.62
N VAL A 122 3.94 -17.55 -15.91
CA VAL A 122 2.60 -17.11 -16.35
C VAL A 122 2.55 -15.58 -16.55
N TYR A 123 3.11 -14.80 -15.64
CA TYR A 123 3.18 -13.36 -15.80
C TYR A 123 3.99 -12.94 -17.04
N ASN A 124 5.12 -13.62 -17.29
CA ASN A 124 6.00 -13.35 -18.41
C ASN A 124 5.39 -13.74 -19.76
N SER A 125 4.56 -14.78 -19.81
CA SER A 125 3.84 -15.14 -21.06
C SER A 125 2.80 -14.09 -21.46
N PHE A 126 2.28 -13.31 -20.50
CA PHE A 126 1.41 -12.16 -20.78
C PHE A 126 2.19 -10.88 -21.10
N ARG A 127 3.39 -10.74 -20.53
CA ARG A 127 4.21 -9.53 -20.64
C ARG A 127 4.76 -9.40 -22.06
N ASP A 128 4.77 -8.17 -22.58
CA ASP A 128 5.49 -7.91 -23.82
C ASP A 128 7.01 -8.14 -23.64
N PRO A 129 7.64 -9.00 -24.44
CA PRO A 129 9.07 -9.33 -24.30
C PRO A 129 9.99 -8.17 -24.69
N THR A 130 9.53 -7.25 -25.55
CA THR A 130 10.29 -6.07 -26.01
C THR A 130 10.27 -4.93 -24.99
N ALA A 131 9.28 -4.92 -24.09
CA ALA A 131 9.18 -3.89 -23.07
C ALA A 131 10.35 -4.02 -22.06
N PRO A 132 11.18 -2.98 -21.87
CA PRO A 132 12.32 -3.08 -20.97
C PRO A 132 11.84 -3.28 -19.52
N ARG A 133 12.61 -4.00 -18.70
CA ARG A 133 12.36 -4.07 -17.25
C ARG A 133 12.99 -2.88 -16.55
N SER A 134 12.53 -2.58 -15.33
CA SER A 134 13.24 -1.59 -14.51
C SER A 134 14.51 -2.17 -13.92
N SER A 135 15.53 -1.31 -13.80
CA SER A 135 16.82 -1.70 -13.26
C SER A 135 16.75 -1.78 -11.74
N ARG A 136 17.28 -2.86 -11.16
CA ARG A 136 17.46 -2.98 -9.71
C ARG A 136 18.86 -2.63 -9.23
N LYS A 137 19.75 -2.19 -10.13
CA LYS A 137 21.16 -1.89 -9.83
C LYS A 137 21.27 -0.89 -8.68
N PHE A 138 21.93 -1.31 -7.59
CA PHE A 138 22.11 -0.63 -6.30
C PHE A 138 20.87 -0.43 -5.41
N ILE A 139 19.64 -0.45 -5.96
CA ILE A 139 18.42 -0.11 -5.20
C ILE A 139 17.71 -1.31 -4.53
N HIS A 140 18.29 -2.52 -4.64
CA HIS A 140 17.69 -3.80 -4.21
C HIS A 140 17.40 -3.94 -2.72
N ARG A 141 18.12 -3.21 -1.87
CA ARG A 141 17.92 -3.22 -0.41
C ARG A 141 17.02 -2.08 0.01
N GLY A 142 17.58 -0.91 0.28
CA GLY A 142 16.87 0.20 0.93
C GLY A 142 15.54 0.56 0.28
N TRP A 143 15.51 0.73 -1.04
CA TRP A 143 14.29 1.14 -1.74
C TRP A 143 13.28 0.01 -1.90
N VAL A 144 13.72 -1.13 -2.44
CA VAL A 144 12.85 -2.31 -2.66
C VAL A 144 12.28 -2.86 -1.36
N HIS A 145 13.09 -2.98 -0.30
CA HIS A 145 12.60 -3.47 0.99
C HIS A 145 11.53 -2.54 1.58
N ASN A 146 11.71 -1.23 1.51
CA ASN A 146 10.71 -0.28 1.99
C ASN A 146 9.44 -0.27 1.12
N ALA A 147 9.57 -0.40 -0.20
CA ALA A 147 8.44 -0.53 -1.10
C ALA A 147 7.65 -1.81 -0.82
N ALA A 148 8.32 -2.95 -0.64
CA ALA A 148 7.69 -4.21 -0.28
C ALA A 148 6.96 -4.14 1.07
N ASN A 149 7.50 -3.42 2.06
CA ASN A 149 6.82 -3.19 3.34
C ASN A 149 5.50 -2.42 3.12
N GLN A 150 5.55 -1.36 2.32
CA GLN A 150 4.36 -0.60 1.97
C GLN A 150 3.36 -1.46 1.20
N MET A 151 3.81 -2.29 0.26
CA MET A 151 2.95 -3.20 -0.48
C MET A 151 2.24 -4.21 0.43
N ALA A 152 2.97 -4.81 1.37
CA ALA A 152 2.43 -5.71 2.37
C ALA A 152 1.35 -5.03 3.22
N THR A 153 1.65 -3.86 3.79
CA THR A 153 0.69 -3.10 4.60
C THR A 153 -0.56 -2.73 3.79
N MET A 154 -0.39 -2.26 2.55
CA MET A 154 -1.53 -1.90 1.69
C MET A 154 -2.37 -3.11 1.33
N ALA A 155 -1.76 -4.27 1.05
CA ALA A 155 -2.48 -5.50 0.72
C ALA A 155 -3.28 -6.03 1.91
N GLN A 156 -2.64 -6.10 3.08
CA GLN A 156 -3.30 -6.54 4.31
C GLN A 156 -4.48 -5.62 4.67
N ASN A 157 -4.26 -4.30 4.67
CA ASN A 157 -5.31 -3.33 4.94
C ASN A 157 -6.45 -3.40 3.91
N ALA A 158 -6.11 -3.54 2.61
CA ALA A 158 -7.12 -3.61 1.57
C ALA A 158 -8.01 -4.85 1.70
N VAL A 159 -7.46 -6.00 2.09
CA VAL A 159 -8.25 -7.21 2.33
C VAL A 159 -9.12 -7.00 3.57
N CYS A 160 -8.54 -6.64 4.73
CA CYS A 160 -9.30 -6.51 5.97
C CYS A 160 -10.42 -5.48 5.90
N LEU A 161 -10.11 -4.25 5.43
CA LEU A 161 -11.08 -3.14 5.41
C LEU A 161 -12.24 -3.36 4.43
N ASN A 162 -12.04 -4.16 3.38
CA ASN A 162 -13.06 -4.40 2.37
C ASN A 162 -13.79 -5.73 2.54
N PHE A 163 -13.25 -6.68 3.31
CA PHE A 163 -13.81 -8.02 3.43
C PHE A 163 -15.27 -8.00 3.89
N TYR A 164 -15.54 -7.37 5.04
CA TYR A 164 -16.88 -7.31 5.62
C TYR A 164 -17.91 -6.74 4.62
N ARG A 165 -17.60 -5.57 4.05
CA ARG A 165 -18.48 -4.90 3.07
C ARG A 165 -18.70 -5.76 1.82
N ARG A 166 -17.66 -6.45 1.33
CA ARG A 166 -17.76 -7.32 0.15
C ARG A 166 -18.60 -8.56 0.46
N PHE A 167 -18.41 -9.14 1.64
CA PHE A 167 -19.15 -10.32 2.08
C PHE A 167 -20.63 -9.99 2.29
N HIS A 168 -20.94 -8.90 3.01
CA HIS A 168 -22.31 -8.40 3.16
C HIS A 168 -23.01 -8.20 1.81
N LYS A 169 -22.35 -7.48 0.90
CA LYS A 169 -22.86 -7.26 -0.46
C LYS A 169 -23.03 -8.56 -1.24
N PHE A 170 -22.17 -9.53 -1.04
CA PHE A 170 -22.26 -10.84 -1.67
C PHE A 170 -23.45 -11.64 -1.11
N LEU A 171 -23.67 -11.66 0.20
CA LEU A 171 -24.82 -12.34 0.83
C LEU A 171 -26.15 -11.77 0.32
N LYS A 172 -26.29 -10.43 0.31
CA LYS A 172 -27.45 -9.76 -0.29
C LYS A 172 -27.77 -10.25 -1.69
N ARG A 173 -26.73 -10.31 -2.54
CA ARG A 173 -26.88 -10.72 -3.94
C ARG A 173 -27.16 -12.22 -4.07
N LYS A 174 -26.42 -13.05 -3.35
CA LYS A 174 -26.47 -14.51 -3.47
C LYS A 174 -27.82 -15.07 -2.98
N TYR A 175 -28.36 -14.51 -1.91
CA TYR A 175 -29.57 -15.03 -1.26
C TYR A 175 -30.82 -14.16 -1.49
N GLY A 176 -30.71 -13.06 -2.25
CA GLY A 176 -31.84 -12.18 -2.54
C GLY A 176 -32.38 -11.43 -1.32
N VAL A 177 -31.65 -11.41 -0.21
CA VAL A 177 -32.08 -10.81 1.06
C VAL A 177 -31.81 -9.30 1.12
N ASP A 178 -32.54 -8.63 2.00
CA ASP A 178 -32.41 -7.20 2.20
C ASP A 178 -31.09 -6.81 2.91
N GLY A 179 -30.91 -5.52 3.21
CA GLY A 179 -29.70 -5.05 3.87
C GLY A 179 -29.55 -5.51 5.33
N ARG A 180 -30.66 -5.62 6.05
CA ARG A 180 -30.74 -5.94 7.47
C ARG A 180 -30.52 -7.44 7.66
N ASP A 181 -31.19 -8.26 6.86
CA ASP A 181 -31.08 -9.72 6.91
C ASP A 181 -29.69 -10.19 6.51
N ALA A 182 -29.08 -9.59 5.48
CA ALA A 182 -27.68 -9.89 5.14
C ALA A 182 -26.70 -9.50 6.26
N TYR A 183 -27.02 -8.45 7.03
CA TYR A 183 -26.21 -8.04 8.17
C TYR A 183 -26.34 -9.06 9.31
N SER A 184 -27.57 -9.43 9.67
CA SER A 184 -27.85 -10.46 10.69
C SER A 184 -27.24 -11.82 10.31
N LEU A 185 -27.31 -12.21 9.03
CA LEU A 185 -26.67 -13.43 8.54
C LEU A 185 -25.14 -13.36 8.69
N LEU A 186 -24.53 -12.22 8.30
CA LEU A 186 -23.09 -12.02 8.42
C LEU A 186 -22.61 -12.02 9.87
N GLU A 187 -23.38 -11.44 10.80
CA GLU A 187 -23.08 -11.49 12.24
C GLU A 187 -23.10 -12.93 12.76
N ARG A 188 -24.13 -13.72 12.44
CA ARG A 188 -24.20 -15.15 12.81
C ARG A 188 -23.04 -15.96 12.21
N ILE A 189 -22.68 -15.68 10.97
CA ILE A 189 -21.51 -16.30 10.31
C ILE A 189 -20.21 -15.93 11.04
N LEU A 190 -20.01 -14.68 11.45
CA LEU A 190 -18.74 -14.23 12.05
C LEU A 190 -18.68 -14.35 13.58
N ALA A 191 -19.78 -14.70 14.25
CA ALA A 191 -19.84 -14.90 15.69
C ALA A 191 -18.85 -15.99 16.16
N ASN A 192 -18.33 -15.85 17.37
CA ASN A 192 -17.39 -16.82 17.96
C ASN A 192 -18.06 -18.18 18.13
N ALA A 193 -19.24 -18.22 18.74
CA ALA A 193 -20.10 -19.39 18.86
C ALA A 193 -21.36 -19.23 17.99
N TYR A 194 -21.96 -20.36 17.60
CA TYR A 194 -23.25 -20.42 16.92
C TYR A 194 -23.85 -21.81 17.17
N ASP A 195 -24.99 -21.84 17.84
CA ASP A 195 -25.76 -23.02 18.27
C ASP A 195 -27.00 -23.28 17.39
N GLY A 196 -27.32 -22.34 16.49
CA GLY A 196 -28.43 -22.48 15.56
C GLY A 196 -28.18 -23.50 14.44
N GLN A 197 -29.27 -23.86 13.75
CA GLN A 197 -29.30 -24.88 12.71
C GLN A 197 -29.41 -24.30 11.29
N ASP A 198 -29.18 -22.99 11.10
CA ASP A 198 -29.24 -22.36 9.78
C ASP A 198 -28.14 -22.93 8.86
N ALA A 199 -28.56 -23.72 7.87
CA ALA A 199 -27.66 -24.42 6.97
C ALA A 199 -26.72 -23.46 6.22
N PHE A 200 -27.17 -22.26 5.87
CA PHE A 200 -26.32 -21.26 5.19
C PHE A 200 -25.26 -20.72 6.13
N VAL A 201 -25.62 -20.47 7.39
CA VAL A 201 -24.65 -20.06 8.41
C VAL A 201 -23.59 -21.14 8.58
N LEU A 202 -24.00 -22.40 8.74
CA LEU A 202 -23.07 -23.53 8.90
C LEU A 202 -22.14 -23.71 7.68
N GLU A 203 -22.66 -23.60 6.45
CA GLU A 203 -21.86 -23.66 5.20
C GLU A 203 -20.73 -22.62 5.20
N TRP A 204 -21.03 -21.37 5.52
CA TRP A 204 -20.02 -20.30 5.51
C TRP A 204 -19.09 -20.37 6.71
N ARG A 205 -19.59 -20.79 7.87
CA ARG A 205 -18.75 -20.99 9.06
C ARG A 205 -17.68 -22.06 8.82
N ALA A 206 -18.01 -23.13 8.09
CA ALA A 206 -17.06 -24.18 7.72
C ALA A 206 -15.95 -23.68 6.76
N ARG A 207 -16.22 -22.65 5.96
CA ARG A 207 -15.27 -22.09 4.98
C ARG A 207 -14.35 -21.02 5.54
N ILE A 208 -14.62 -20.52 6.74
CA ILE A 208 -13.83 -19.47 7.39
C ILE A 208 -12.97 -20.13 8.47
N PRO A 209 -11.64 -20.12 8.33
CA PRO A 209 -10.77 -20.67 9.37
C PRO A 209 -11.00 -19.98 10.72
N ARG A 210 -10.99 -20.76 11.81
CA ARG A 210 -11.24 -20.27 13.17
C ARG A 210 -10.08 -20.55 14.13
N THR A 211 -10.04 -19.80 15.23
CA THR A 211 -9.18 -20.05 16.39
C THR A 211 -9.78 -21.16 17.25
N THR A 212 -9.01 -21.63 18.23
CA THR A 212 -9.49 -22.57 19.26
C THR A 212 -10.66 -22.00 20.06
N THR A 213 -10.73 -20.68 20.23
CA THR A 213 -11.86 -19.96 20.85
C THR A 213 -13.08 -19.78 19.94
N GLY A 214 -13.07 -20.38 18.74
CA GLY A 214 -14.14 -20.25 17.75
C GLY A 214 -14.14 -18.93 16.97
N ALA A 215 -13.29 -17.95 17.30
CA ALA A 215 -13.25 -16.67 16.60
C ALA A 215 -12.72 -16.82 15.15
N PRO A 216 -13.28 -16.09 14.17
CA PRO A 216 -12.80 -16.15 12.79
C PRO A 216 -11.36 -15.61 12.67
N LYS A 217 -10.48 -16.38 12.04
CA LYS A 217 -9.11 -15.96 11.71
C LYS A 217 -9.12 -14.98 10.55
N MET A 218 -9.26 -13.70 10.86
CA MET A 218 -9.28 -12.60 9.87
C MET A 218 -7.90 -12.28 9.26
N THR A 219 -7.00 -13.27 9.20
CA THR A 219 -5.67 -13.07 8.63
C THR A 219 -5.79 -12.88 7.11
N PRO A 220 -5.21 -11.83 6.50
CA PRO A 220 -5.50 -11.45 5.11
C PRO A 220 -5.37 -12.57 4.07
N HIS A 221 -4.32 -13.40 4.13
CA HIS A 221 -4.11 -14.46 3.14
C HIS A 221 -5.19 -15.56 3.21
N LEU A 222 -5.79 -15.80 4.38
CA LEU A 222 -6.90 -16.74 4.56
C LEU A 222 -8.22 -16.19 4.00
N MET A 223 -8.37 -14.86 3.93
CA MET A 223 -9.59 -14.19 3.46
C MET A 223 -9.59 -13.95 1.94
N VAL A 224 -8.43 -14.09 1.30
CA VAL A 224 -8.25 -13.90 -0.15
C VAL A 224 -9.09 -14.89 -0.97
N PRO A 225 -9.11 -16.22 -0.69
CA PRO A 225 -9.94 -17.17 -1.45
C PRO A 225 -11.44 -16.84 -1.41
N LEU A 226 -11.95 -16.38 -0.27
CA LEU A 226 -13.35 -15.93 -0.15
C LEU A 226 -13.60 -14.67 -0.98
N THR A 227 -12.68 -13.71 -0.90
CA THR A 227 -12.73 -12.48 -1.71
C THR A 227 -12.68 -12.78 -3.21
N TYR A 228 -11.96 -13.81 -3.61
CA TYR A 228 -11.93 -14.33 -4.99
C TYR A 228 -13.29 -14.88 -5.42
N ARG A 229 -13.93 -15.72 -4.59
CA ARG A 229 -15.29 -16.22 -4.86
C ARG A 229 -16.32 -15.10 -4.99
N PHE A 230 -16.23 -14.05 -4.16
CA PHE A 230 -17.12 -12.90 -4.27
C PHE A 230 -16.95 -12.15 -5.61
N LEU A 231 -15.73 -12.16 -6.16
CA LEU A 231 -15.46 -11.55 -7.46
C LEU A 231 -15.99 -12.43 -8.60
N GLN A 232 -15.84 -13.75 -8.51
CA GLN A 232 -16.39 -14.69 -9.50
C GLN A 232 -17.92 -14.58 -9.59
N ASP A 233 -18.63 -14.46 -8.46
CA ASP A 233 -20.09 -14.23 -8.45
C ASP A 233 -20.48 -12.93 -9.17
N ILE A 234 -19.69 -11.86 -9.01
CA ILE A 234 -19.91 -10.59 -9.72
C ILE A 234 -19.70 -10.77 -11.23
N GLU A 235 -18.62 -11.43 -11.63
CA GLU A 235 -18.31 -11.63 -13.05
C GLU A 235 -19.33 -12.52 -13.75
N GLU A 236 -19.75 -13.60 -13.11
CA GLU A 236 -20.75 -14.52 -13.68
C GLU A 236 -22.10 -13.82 -13.86
N ARG A 237 -22.55 -13.04 -12.88
CA ARG A 237 -23.77 -12.23 -13.02
C ARG A 237 -23.66 -11.22 -14.16
N ASN A 238 -22.54 -10.50 -14.23
CA ASN A 238 -22.34 -9.52 -15.30
C ASN A 238 -22.30 -10.17 -16.68
N ARG A 239 -21.82 -11.42 -16.79
CA ARG A 239 -21.85 -12.23 -18.00
C ARG A 239 -23.28 -12.62 -18.38
N ILE A 240 -24.09 -13.06 -17.42
CA ILE A 240 -25.49 -13.43 -17.64
C ILE A 240 -26.34 -12.21 -18.03
N SER A 241 -26.11 -11.05 -17.40
CA SER A 241 -26.82 -9.80 -17.69
C SER A 241 -26.23 -9.03 -18.88
N GLN A 242 -25.30 -9.62 -19.64
CA GLN A 242 -24.66 -8.94 -20.75
C GLN A 242 -25.65 -8.77 -21.92
N GLY A 243 -25.93 -7.52 -22.30
CA GLY A 243 -26.87 -7.19 -23.40
C GLY A 243 -28.26 -6.78 -22.92
N ASP A 244 -28.55 -6.91 -21.63
CA ASP A 244 -29.77 -6.37 -21.03
C ASP A 244 -29.53 -4.92 -20.58
N HIS A 245 -30.21 -3.97 -21.23
CA HIS A 245 -30.07 -2.54 -20.95
C HIS A 245 -30.69 -2.12 -19.61
N GLU A 246 -31.62 -2.90 -19.06
CA GLU A 246 -32.28 -2.64 -17.78
C GLU A 246 -31.41 -3.12 -16.60
N LEU A 247 -30.58 -4.15 -16.82
CA LEU A 247 -29.72 -4.71 -15.78
C LEU A 247 -28.35 -3.99 -15.68
N ARG A 248 -28.22 -3.18 -14.63
CA ARG A 248 -26.96 -2.50 -14.32
C ARG A 248 -25.87 -3.50 -13.87
N GLN A 249 -24.78 -3.54 -14.63
CA GLN A 249 -23.58 -4.30 -14.27
C GLN A 249 -23.03 -3.93 -12.88
N VAL A 250 -22.69 -4.95 -12.11
CA VAL A 250 -22.08 -4.80 -10.79
C VAL A 250 -20.60 -4.49 -10.93
N ARG A 251 -20.13 -3.45 -10.23
CA ARG A 251 -18.73 -3.02 -10.29
C ARG A 251 -17.79 -4.07 -9.70
N SER A 252 -16.92 -4.64 -10.54
CA SER A 252 -15.81 -5.53 -10.14
C SER A 252 -14.71 -4.82 -9.33
N PHE A 253 -13.84 -5.60 -8.69
CA PHE A 253 -12.70 -5.12 -7.89
C PHE A 253 -11.43 -5.94 -8.15
N THR A 254 -10.28 -5.49 -7.64
CA THR A 254 -9.04 -6.29 -7.65
C THR A 254 -8.91 -7.09 -6.35
N ILE A 255 -8.40 -8.33 -6.43
CA ILE A 255 -8.19 -9.18 -5.26
C ILE A 255 -7.16 -8.57 -4.32
N LEU A 256 -5.98 -8.24 -4.84
CA LEU A 256 -4.97 -7.45 -4.16
C LEU A 256 -4.96 -6.02 -4.70
N PRO A 257 -4.48 -5.02 -3.93
CA PRO A 257 -4.34 -3.67 -4.46
C PRO A 257 -3.37 -3.65 -5.64
N THR A 258 -3.47 -2.59 -6.43
CA THR A 258 -2.52 -2.27 -7.49
C THR A 258 -1.91 -0.91 -7.21
N LYS A 259 -0.80 -0.59 -7.86
CA LYS A 259 -0.26 0.77 -7.81
C LYS A 259 -1.33 1.77 -8.29
N ARG A 260 -1.39 2.93 -7.62
CA ARG A 260 -2.31 4.03 -7.93
C ARG A 260 -1.97 4.64 -9.30
N GLY A 261 -2.56 4.06 -10.35
CA GLY A 261 -2.34 4.44 -11.74
C GLY A 261 -0.87 4.63 -12.07
N PHE A 262 -0.60 5.64 -12.90
CA PHE A 262 0.74 5.99 -13.36
C PHE A 262 1.35 7.16 -12.57
N GLU A 263 0.72 7.61 -11.49
CA GLU A 263 1.26 8.66 -10.62
C GLU A 263 2.58 8.23 -9.96
N CYS A 264 3.55 9.13 -9.83
CA CYS A 264 4.75 8.83 -9.05
C CYS A 264 4.38 8.64 -7.57
N SER A 265 4.61 7.45 -7.02
CA SER A 265 4.43 7.16 -5.60
C SER A 265 5.44 7.93 -4.75
N HIS A 266 5.07 8.22 -3.50
CA HIS A 266 6.03 8.66 -2.50
C HIS A 266 6.79 7.43 -2.02
N MET A 267 8.05 7.30 -2.42
CA MET A 267 8.92 6.19 -2.06
C MET A 267 9.76 6.56 -0.84
N LYS A 268 9.91 5.63 0.09
CA LYS A 268 10.69 5.82 1.32
C LYS A 268 12.17 5.58 1.07
N MET A 269 13.00 6.54 1.48
CA MET A 269 14.45 6.44 1.50
C MET A 269 14.95 6.43 2.95
N CYS A 270 15.52 5.30 3.36
CA CYS A 270 16.27 5.18 4.62
C CYS A 270 17.78 5.30 4.36
N LYS A 271 18.62 5.06 5.37
CA LYS A 271 20.09 5.04 5.24
C LYS A 271 20.62 4.16 4.11
N LEU A 272 20.05 2.97 3.91
CA LEU A 272 20.44 2.08 2.82
C LEU A 272 19.95 2.60 1.46
N GLY A 273 18.82 3.30 1.43
CA GLY A 273 18.32 3.97 0.22
C GLY A 273 19.21 5.14 -0.17
N LEU A 274 19.71 5.92 0.80
CA LEU A 274 20.70 6.97 0.56
C LEU A 274 22.01 6.39 0.01
N ARG A 275 22.52 5.32 0.62
CA ARG A 275 23.72 4.61 0.13
C ARG A 275 23.54 4.18 -1.33
N ALA A 276 22.41 3.55 -1.65
CA ALA A 276 22.08 3.13 -3.01
C ALA A 276 22.03 4.31 -4.00
N LEU A 277 21.42 5.43 -3.60
CA LEU A 277 21.34 6.64 -4.42
C LEU A 277 22.73 7.23 -4.71
N LEU A 278 23.64 7.18 -3.73
CA LEU A 278 25.03 7.61 -3.90
C LEU A 278 25.81 6.68 -4.85
N GLN A 279 25.69 5.37 -4.68
CA GLN A 279 26.31 4.40 -5.59
C GLN A 279 25.81 4.57 -7.03
N ARG A 280 24.50 4.82 -7.19
CA ARG A 280 23.89 5.09 -8.48
C ARG A 280 24.44 6.37 -9.13
N ALA A 281 24.84 7.35 -8.32
CA ALA A 281 25.51 8.57 -8.78
C ALA A 281 27.00 8.37 -9.09
N GLY A 282 27.53 7.14 -9.05
CA GLY A 282 28.96 6.86 -9.22
C GLY A 282 29.82 7.24 -8.02
N ILE A 283 29.22 7.59 -6.88
CA ILE A 283 29.95 8.00 -5.68
C ILE A 283 30.37 6.75 -4.91
N TRP A 284 31.67 6.62 -4.68
CA TRP A 284 32.21 5.58 -3.81
C TRP A 284 31.70 5.79 -2.37
N VAL A 285 31.17 4.72 -1.78
CA VAL A 285 30.68 4.72 -0.41
C VAL A 285 31.12 3.44 0.31
N PRO A 286 31.35 3.50 1.63
CA PRO A 286 31.76 2.32 2.39
C PRO A 286 30.80 1.12 2.23
N PRO A 287 31.30 -0.11 2.44
CA PRO A 287 30.47 -1.30 2.50
C PRO A 287 29.31 -1.16 3.47
N GLU A 288 28.20 -1.85 3.18
CA GLU A 288 27.06 -1.92 4.09
C GLU A 288 27.49 -2.53 5.44
N GLY A 289 26.82 -2.13 6.52
CA GLY A 289 27.09 -2.61 7.86
C GLY A 289 27.78 -1.56 8.73
N PRO A 290 28.64 -1.95 9.67
CA PRO A 290 29.28 -1.04 10.63
C PRO A 290 29.98 0.15 9.97
N LYS A 291 30.75 -0.08 8.88
CA LYS A 291 31.47 0.97 8.16
C LYS A 291 30.53 2.05 7.60
N TRP A 292 29.43 1.66 6.96
CA TRP A 292 28.41 2.62 6.51
C TRP A 292 27.68 3.30 7.68
N ASN A 293 27.35 2.53 8.72
CA ASN A 293 26.63 3.04 9.89
C ASN A 293 27.40 4.16 10.61
N ALA A 294 28.73 4.08 10.64
CA ALA A 294 29.61 5.09 11.23
C ALA A 294 29.52 6.45 10.49
N VAL A 295 29.29 6.45 9.17
CA VAL A 295 29.35 7.67 8.35
C VAL A 295 28.00 8.16 7.84
N GLU A 296 26.93 7.36 7.90
CA GLU A 296 25.66 7.67 7.23
C GLU A 296 25.03 9.00 7.69
N LYS A 297 25.16 9.35 8.98
CA LYS A 297 24.65 10.61 9.55
C LYS A 297 25.38 11.82 8.95
N THR A 298 26.68 11.69 8.73
CA THR A 298 27.52 12.73 8.10
C THR A 298 27.07 12.97 6.66
N TYR A 299 26.80 11.91 5.90
CA TYR A 299 26.24 12.05 4.55
C TYR A 299 24.88 12.76 4.56
N TRP A 300 23.97 12.38 5.46
CA TRP A 300 22.69 13.07 5.63
C TRP A 300 22.86 14.57 5.89
N ARG A 301 23.71 14.96 6.85
CA ARG A 301 23.94 16.38 7.18
C ARG A 301 24.68 17.14 6.08
N ARG A 302 25.57 16.48 5.32
CA ARG A 302 26.29 17.09 4.19
C ARG A 302 25.39 17.35 2.99
N LEU A 303 24.41 16.48 2.77
CA LEU A 303 23.53 16.52 1.59
C LEU A 303 22.23 17.32 1.82
N PHE A 304 21.74 17.38 3.04
CA PHE A 304 20.41 17.93 3.32
C PHE A 304 20.41 19.00 4.42
N ASN A 305 19.47 19.93 4.32
CA ASN A 305 19.24 21.02 5.27
C ASN A 305 18.50 20.54 6.52
N ILE A 306 19.02 19.50 7.19
CA ILE A 306 18.34 18.83 8.31
C ILE A 306 18.14 19.77 9.50
N LYS A 307 19.18 20.53 9.87
CA LYS A 307 19.16 21.44 11.04
C LYS A 307 17.97 22.41 11.01
N LYS A 308 17.53 22.82 9.82
CA LYS A 308 16.37 23.70 9.61
C LYS A 308 15.04 23.14 10.15
N PHE A 309 14.93 21.81 10.28
CA PHE A 309 13.70 21.14 10.69
C PHE A 309 13.78 20.54 12.09
N GLU A 310 14.99 20.42 12.63
CA GLU A 310 15.25 19.97 14.00
C GLU A 310 14.94 21.07 15.00
N THR A 311 14.48 20.67 16.19
CA THR A 311 14.36 21.52 17.37
C THR A 311 15.08 20.85 18.54
N ALA A 312 15.03 21.42 19.75
CA ALA A 312 15.52 20.76 20.95
C ALA A 312 14.91 19.36 21.11
N ASN A 313 13.58 19.28 21.03
CA ASN A 313 12.80 18.06 21.32
C ASN A 313 12.38 17.27 20.07
N ARG A 314 12.89 17.63 18.88
CA ARG A 314 12.54 16.96 17.63
C ARG A 314 13.75 16.81 16.73
N LYS A 315 14.19 15.57 16.48
CA LYS A 315 15.39 15.25 15.69
C LYS A 315 15.06 14.44 14.45
N PHE A 316 15.91 14.49 13.43
CA PHE A 316 15.68 13.74 12.20
C PHE A 316 15.76 12.23 12.41
N ALA A 317 14.81 11.48 11.84
CA ALA A 317 14.68 10.04 12.10
C ALA A 317 15.57 9.14 11.21
N GLY A 318 16.37 9.71 10.30
CA GLY A 318 17.21 8.96 9.36
C GLY A 318 16.45 8.41 8.15
N GLN A 319 15.26 8.95 7.86
CA GLN A 319 14.43 8.52 6.73
C GLN A 319 13.52 9.63 6.21
N ILE A 320 13.25 9.58 4.92
CA ILE A 320 12.33 10.48 4.22
C ILE A 320 11.39 9.66 3.34
N VAL A 321 10.30 10.28 2.89
CA VAL A 321 9.44 9.73 1.83
C VAL A 321 9.26 10.80 0.76
N THR A 322 9.53 10.48 -0.50
CA THR A 322 9.51 11.48 -1.59
C THR A 322 9.02 10.90 -2.91
N ASP A 323 8.37 11.74 -3.71
CA ASP A 323 8.04 11.47 -5.11
C ASP A 323 8.98 12.22 -6.07
N GLY A 324 10.07 12.80 -5.57
CA GLY A 324 11.00 13.65 -6.33
C GLY A 324 10.60 15.12 -6.39
N LYS A 325 9.41 15.51 -5.89
CA LYS A 325 8.98 16.91 -5.77
C LYS A 325 8.61 17.29 -4.35
N ALA A 326 7.70 16.54 -3.75
CA ALA A 326 7.33 16.64 -2.36
C ALA A 326 8.21 15.71 -1.52
N ILE A 327 8.48 16.11 -0.29
CA ILE A 327 9.19 15.30 0.68
C ILE A 327 8.45 15.35 2.01
N SER A 328 8.29 14.19 2.63
CA SER A 328 7.90 13.99 4.01
C SER A 328 9.15 13.62 4.81
N ILE A 329 9.58 14.51 5.69
CA ILE A 329 10.74 14.33 6.55
C ILE A 329 10.24 13.73 7.86
N VAL A 330 10.69 12.52 8.20
CA VAL A 330 10.28 11.86 9.44
C VAL A 330 11.17 12.35 10.57
N MET A 331 10.55 12.79 11.65
CA MET A 331 11.20 13.32 12.82
C MET A 331 10.84 12.48 14.05
N ARG A 332 11.82 12.20 14.90
CA ARG A 332 11.64 11.60 16.22
C ARG A 332 11.44 12.71 17.25
N LYS A 333 10.52 12.51 18.18
CA LYS A 333 10.34 13.33 19.37
C LYS A 333 10.17 12.41 20.59
N PRO A 334 10.55 12.84 21.81
CA PRO A 334 10.19 12.09 23.01
C PRO A 334 8.69 11.85 23.04
N LYS A 335 8.29 10.64 23.44
CA LYS A 335 6.90 10.37 23.77
C LYS A 335 6.57 11.25 24.99
N ARG A 336 5.49 12.02 24.91
CA ARG A 336 4.99 12.70 26.10
C ARG A 336 4.28 11.64 26.92
N GLU A 337 4.69 11.47 28.17
CA GLU A 337 3.80 10.84 29.13
C GLU A 337 2.59 11.78 29.30
N PRO A 338 1.36 11.25 29.33
CA PRO A 338 0.23 12.05 29.74
C PRO A 338 0.53 12.49 31.17
N ASP A 339 0.87 13.76 31.33
CA ASP A 339 1.01 14.36 32.64
C ASP A 339 -0.39 14.32 33.29
N PRO A 340 -0.58 13.61 34.43
CA PRO A 340 -1.87 13.52 35.11
C PRO A 340 -2.45 14.89 35.47
N GLU A 341 -1.61 15.90 35.70
CA GLU A 341 -2.03 17.29 35.94
C GLU A 341 -2.40 18.04 34.64
N GLN A 342 -1.88 17.62 33.47
CA GLN A 342 -2.25 18.16 32.15
C GLN A 342 -3.35 17.36 31.45
N ALA A 343 -3.81 16.25 32.01
CA ALA A 343 -5.15 15.73 31.76
C ALA A 343 -6.18 16.69 32.38
N ARG A 344 -6.11 17.98 32.01
CA ARG A 344 -7.10 18.98 32.35
C ARG A 344 -8.44 18.45 31.86
N VAL A 345 -9.25 17.99 32.79
CA VAL A 345 -10.69 17.88 32.59
C VAL A 345 -11.15 19.34 32.53
N PHE A 346 -11.23 19.88 31.32
CA PHE A 346 -11.80 21.20 31.15
C PHE A 346 -13.24 21.15 31.63
N SER A 347 -13.56 21.98 32.61
CA SER A 347 -14.95 22.22 32.96
C SER A 347 -15.66 22.89 31.78
N MET A 348 -16.93 22.56 31.53
CA MET A 348 -17.75 23.30 30.56
C MET A 348 -17.79 24.81 30.86
N SER A 349 -17.58 25.20 32.13
CA SER A 349 -17.52 26.61 32.55
C SER A 349 -16.23 27.33 32.15
N GLU A 350 -15.19 26.62 31.70
CA GLU A 350 -13.93 27.22 31.23
C GLU A 350 -14.01 27.77 29.81
N PHE A 351 -15.08 27.45 29.07
CA PHE A 351 -15.26 27.86 27.68
C PHE A 351 -16.52 28.69 27.50
N ASN A 352 -16.35 29.91 26.98
CA ASN A 352 -17.49 30.76 26.61
C ASN A 352 -18.32 30.16 25.46
N VAL A 353 -17.70 29.39 24.57
CA VAL A 353 -18.35 28.76 23.40
C VAL A 353 -17.83 27.34 23.23
N MET A 354 -18.73 26.37 23.13
CA MET A 354 -18.43 24.97 22.87
C MET A 354 -19.08 24.53 21.57
N TRP A 355 -18.30 23.92 20.67
CA TRP A 355 -18.80 23.40 19.39
C TRP A 355 -18.87 21.87 19.42
N GLY A 356 -20.06 21.31 19.24
CA GLY A 356 -20.26 19.88 19.02
C GLY A 356 -19.97 19.53 17.57
N LEU A 357 -18.91 18.77 17.31
CA LEU A 357 -18.46 18.40 15.96
C LEU A 357 -19.04 17.05 15.51
N ASP A 358 -19.83 17.06 14.44
CA ASP A 358 -20.29 15.85 13.74
C ASP A 358 -19.54 15.68 12.41
N PRO A 359 -18.65 14.67 12.26
CA PRO A 359 -18.14 14.25 10.97
C PRO A 359 -19.25 13.53 10.18
N GLY A 360 -20.12 14.31 9.53
CA GLY A 360 -21.30 13.81 8.82
C GLY A 360 -21.00 12.94 7.57
N ARG A 361 -22.07 12.34 7.02
CA ARG A 361 -22.01 11.55 5.77
C ARG A 361 -22.10 12.39 4.49
N ARG A 362 -22.74 13.57 4.57
CA ARG A 362 -23.00 14.46 3.42
C ARG A 362 -21.96 15.58 3.36
N ASP A 363 -21.77 16.26 4.49
CA ASP A 363 -20.73 17.26 4.68
C ASP A 363 -19.47 16.65 5.29
N LEU A 364 -18.34 17.32 5.10
CA LEU A 364 -17.07 16.90 5.68
C LEU A 364 -17.13 16.99 7.22
N PHE A 365 -17.76 18.04 7.72
CA PHE A 365 -18.19 18.16 9.11
C PHE A 365 -19.31 19.19 9.20
N VAL A 366 -20.12 19.05 10.25
CA VAL A 366 -21.02 20.07 10.78
C VAL A 366 -20.63 20.28 12.23
N ALA A 367 -20.64 21.53 12.70
CA ALA A 367 -20.50 21.82 14.12
C ALA A 367 -21.58 22.79 14.55
N THR A 368 -22.17 22.54 15.70
CA THR A 368 -23.20 23.40 16.30
C THR A 368 -22.79 23.75 17.72
N ASN A 369 -22.96 25.01 18.12
CA ASN A 369 -22.66 25.45 19.47
C ASN A 369 -23.90 25.52 20.37
N GLN A 370 -23.69 25.82 21.65
CA GLN A 370 -24.76 25.89 22.65
C GLN A 370 -25.74 27.07 22.43
N LEU A 371 -25.38 28.03 21.57
CA LEU A 371 -26.22 29.18 21.20
C LEU A 371 -27.08 28.88 19.95
N GLY A 372 -26.97 27.67 19.38
CA GLY A 372 -27.66 27.25 18.17
C GLY A 372 -26.96 27.67 16.86
N GLU A 373 -25.80 28.33 16.93
CA GLU A 373 -25.03 28.68 15.74
C GLU A 373 -24.45 27.41 15.11
N THR A 374 -24.52 27.32 13.79
CA THR A 374 -24.06 26.13 13.06
C THR A 374 -23.06 26.53 11.98
N VAL A 375 -21.91 25.85 11.95
CA VAL A 375 -20.93 25.91 10.88
C VAL A 375 -20.84 24.57 10.19
N SER A 376 -20.65 24.55 8.89
CA SER A 376 -20.45 23.32 8.13
C SER A 376 -19.39 23.50 7.07
N CYS A 377 -18.82 22.40 6.62
CA CYS A 377 -17.91 22.36 5.48
C CYS A 377 -18.37 21.25 4.56
N SER A 378 -18.92 21.62 3.41
CA SER A 378 -19.41 20.60 2.48
C SER A 378 -18.24 19.87 1.80
N THR A 379 -18.47 18.64 1.33
CA THR A 379 -17.46 17.92 0.54
C THR A 379 -17.09 18.70 -0.73
N LYS A 380 -18.06 19.36 -1.38
CA LYS A 380 -17.83 20.15 -2.60
C LYS A 380 -16.93 21.35 -2.32
N GLU A 381 -17.28 22.14 -1.32
CA GLU A 381 -16.51 23.29 -0.85
C GLU A 381 -15.07 22.89 -0.51
N PHE A 382 -14.89 21.83 0.30
CA PHE A 382 -13.57 21.31 0.63
C PHE A 382 -12.76 20.95 -0.62
N TYR A 383 -13.38 20.31 -1.62
CA TYR A 383 -12.68 19.91 -2.85
C TYR A 383 -12.29 21.09 -3.74
N GLU A 384 -13.12 22.13 -3.78
CA GLU A 384 -12.85 23.37 -4.52
C GLU A 384 -11.73 24.17 -3.87
N GLU A 385 -11.81 24.39 -2.56
CA GLU A 385 -10.81 25.15 -1.79
C GLU A 385 -9.46 24.42 -1.70
N ALA A 386 -9.47 23.11 -1.48
CA ALA A 386 -8.27 22.27 -1.58
C ALA A 386 -7.74 22.14 -3.02
N ARG A 387 -8.42 22.76 -3.99
CA ARG A 387 -8.07 22.78 -5.42
C ARG A 387 -8.00 21.40 -6.07
N TYR A 388 -8.69 20.40 -5.53
CA TYR A 388 -8.75 19.08 -6.14
C TYR A 388 -9.49 19.13 -7.49
N THR A 389 -10.60 19.86 -7.57
CA THR A 389 -11.37 20.02 -8.81
C THR A 389 -10.53 20.70 -9.91
N LYS A 390 -9.88 21.83 -9.60
CA LYS A 390 -8.97 22.53 -10.52
C LYS A 390 -7.79 21.66 -10.94
N ALA A 391 -7.23 20.84 -10.03
CA ALA A 391 -6.16 19.91 -10.37
C ALA A 391 -6.63 18.81 -11.33
N LYS A 392 -7.81 18.22 -11.10
CA LYS A 392 -8.41 17.22 -12.01
C LYS A 392 -8.65 17.78 -13.40
N GLN A 393 -9.22 18.99 -13.50
CA GLN A 393 -9.43 19.67 -14.79
C GLN A 393 -8.11 19.88 -15.54
N LYS A 394 -7.05 20.34 -14.87
CA LYS A 394 -5.72 20.49 -15.49
C LYS A 394 -5.13 19.16 -15.97
N ILE A 395 -5.27 18.11 -15.18
CA ILE A 395 -4.82 16.76 -15.55
C ILE A 395 -5.55 16.28 -16.80
N LYS A 396 -6.89 16.41 -16.81
CA LYS A 396 -7.71 16.06 -17.97
C LYS A 396 -7.25 16.83 -19.22
N GLY A 397 -7.11 18.14 -19.12
CA GLY A 397 -6.62 18.94 -20.25
C GLY A 397 -5.17 18.60 -20.69
N TRP A 398 -4.32 18.03 -19.83
CA TRP A 398 -3.02 17.50 -20.28
C TRP A 398 -3.16 16.17 -21.03
N GLN A 399 -4.07 15.32 -20.59
CA GLN A 399 -4.35 14.03 -21.23
C GLN A 399 -5.01 14.24 -22.59
N ASP A 400 -6.00 15.12 -22.67
CA ASP A 400 -6.75 15.42 -23.89
C ASP A 400 -5.84 15.97 -25.02
N ARG A 401 -4.81 16.76 -24.67
CA ARG A 401 -3.80 17.27 -25.61
C ARG A 401 -2.66 16.30 -25.95
N SER A 402 -2.76 15.04 -25.51
CA SER A 402 -1.73 14.02 -25.77
C SER A 402 -2.38 12.79 -26.40
N PRO A 403 -2.60 12.77 -27.73
CA PRO A 403 -3.38 11.73 -28.42
C PRO A 403 -2.98 10.31 -28.02
N ARG A 404 -1.68 9.98 -28.05
CA ARG A 404 -1.17 8.65 -27.66
C ARG A 404 -1.48 8.26 -26.20
N VAL A 405 -1.48 9.24 -25.28
CA VAL A 405 -1.79 8.98 -23.86
C VAL A 405 -3.29 8.83 -23.67
N LEU A 406 -4.08 9.67 -24.33
CA LEU A 406 -5.54 9.60 -24.29
C LEU A 406 -6.04 8.27 -24.84
N GLU A 407 -5.53 7.85 -25.99
CA GLU A 407 -5.81 6.56 -26.61
C GLU A 407 -5.47 5.40 -25.66
N ALA A 408 -4.25 5.41 -25.09
CA ALA A 408 -3.83 4.39 -24.12
C ALA A 408 -4.72 4.34 -22.87
N ILE A 409 -5.24 5.47 -22.39
CA ILE A 409 -6.15 5.51 -21.23
C ILE A 409 -7.55 5.02 -21.59
N ARG A 410 -8.08 5.45 -22.74
CA ARG A 410 -9.43 5.08 -23.20
C ARG A 410 -9.55 3.59 -23.49
N ASN A 411 -8.51 3.01 -24.08
CA ASN A 411 -8.50 1.60 -24.48
C ASN A 411 -7.92 0.66 -23.41
N MET A 412 -7.69 1.15 -22.18
CA MET A 412 -7.06 0.34 -21.13
C MET A 412 -7.98 -0.78 -20.66
N PRO A 413 -7.60 -2.06 -20.79
CA PRO A 413 -8.40 -3.17 -20.28
C PRO A 413 -8.59 -3.09 -18.77
N THR A 414 -9.62 -3.74 -18.24
CA THR A 414 -9.78 -3.82 -16.79
C THR A 414 -8.76 -4.77 -16.18
N LYS A 415 -8.20 -4.38 -15.04
CA LYS A 415 -7.39 -5.26 -14.17
C LYS A 415 -8.17 -5.81 -12.98
N LYS A 416 -9.47 -5.48 -12.90
CA LYS A 416 -10.37 -5.83 -11.80
C LYS A 416 -11.12 -7.10 -12.16
N SER A 417 -10.41 -8.22 -12.16
CA SER A 417 -10.98 -9.49 -12.58
C SER A 417 -10.49 -10.67 -11.74
N ALA A 418 -11.33 -11.72 -11.67
CA ALA A 418 -10.93 -13.03 -11.17
C ALA A 418 -10.35 -13.93 -12.27
N SER A 419 -10.44 -13.53 -13.55
CA SER A 419 -9.83 -14.26 -14.67
C SER A 419 -8.35 -13.90 -14.87
N LEU A 420 -7.50 -14.93 -14.94
CA LEU A 420 -6.10 -14.79 -15.34
C LEU A 420 -5.97 -14.25 -16.78
N GLU A 421 -6.88 -14.64 -17.66
CA GLU A 421 -6.86 -14.21 -19.06
C GLU A 421 -7.14 -12.71 -19.18
N THR A 422 -8.19 -12.22 -18.52
CA THR A 422 -8.53 -10.78 -18.45
C THR A 422 -7.38 -9.97 -17.87
N LEU A 423 -6.75 -10.46 -16.79
CA LEU A 423 -5.57 -9.82 -16.24
C LEU A 423 -4.37 -9.87 -17.21
N GLY A 424 -4.23 -10.96 -17.97
CA GLY A 424 -3.22 -11.13 -19.01
C GLY A 424 -3.35 -10.09 -20.13
N TYR A 425 -4.57 -9.86 -20.64
CA TYR A 425 -4.84 -8.78 -21.62
C TYR A 425 -4.43 -7.41 -21.07
N TYR A 426 -4.75 -7.12 -19.80
CA TYR A 426 -4.30 -5.90 -19.15
C TYR A 426 -2.76 -5.81 -19.07
N ILE A 427 -2.08 -6.88 -18.66
CA ILE A 427 -0.61 -6.91 -18.52
C ILE A 427 0.06 -6.65 -19.86
N ARG A 428 -0.38 -7.34 -20.93
CA ARG A 428 0.13 -7.14 -22.30
C ARG A 428 -0.07 -5.69 -22.77
N PHE A 429 -1.30 -5.19 -22.63
CA PHE A 429 -1.62 -3.81 -23.03
C PHE A 429 -0.85 -2.77 -22.23
N MET A 430 -0.69 -2.98 -20.92
CA MET A 430 -0.04 -2.02 -20.04
C MET A 430 1.48 -2.01 -20.22
N THR A 431 2.13 -3.17 -20.35
CA THR A 431 3.60 -3.26 -20.45
C THR A 431 4.16 -2.55 -21.67
N THR A 432 3.47 -2.64 -22.82
CA THR A 432 3.81 -1.90 -24.06
C THR A 432 3.71 -0.37 -23.92
N ARG A 433 2.87 0.13 -23.00
CA ARG A 433 2.54 1.56 -22.86
C ARG A 433 3.04 2.17 -21.54
N MET A 434 3.64 1.36 -20.69
CA MET A 434 3.98 1.75 -19.32
C MET A 434 4.97 2.91 -19.27
N ASP A 435 6.02 2.87 -20.10
CA ASP A 435 7.04 3.93 -20.11
C ASP A 435 6.49 5.25 -20.67
N LEU A 436 5.58 5.18 -21.65
CA LEU A 436 4.82 6.34 -22.11
C LEU A 436 3.99 6.96 -20.98
N LEU A 437 3.20 6.16 -20.27
CA LEU A 437 2.25 6.63 -19.26
C LEU A 437 2.95 7.10 -17.97
N LEU A 438 3.95 6.36 -17.48
CA LEU A 438 4.79 6.78 -16.36
C LEU A 438 5.63 8.01 -16.73
N GLY A 439 6.19 8.04 -17.95
CA GLY A 439 6.94 9.17 -18.48
C GLY A 439 6.09 10.44 -18.55
N PHE A 440 4.87 10.34 -19.06
CA PHE A 440 3.91 11.45 -19.09
C PHE A 440 3.61 12.00 -17.70
N ALA A 441 3.31 11.12 -16.74
CA ALA A 441 3.04 11.50 -15.35
C ALA A 441 4.26 12.14 -14.65
N ARG A 442 5.48 11.79 -15.07
CA ARG A 442 6.73 12.37 -14.55
C ARG A 442 7.05 13.75 -15.14
N ARG A 443 6.88 13.94 -16.46
CA ARG A 443 7.18 15.19 -17.19
C ARG A 443 6.20 16.31 -16.84
N LYS A 444 4.90 16.01 -16.80
CA LYS A 444 3.89 17.00 -16.45
C LYS A 444 3.91 17.30 -14.95
N PRO A 445 3.47 18.49 -14.51
CA PRO A 445 3.58 18.90 -13.11
C PRO A 445 2.56 18.23 -12.16
N PHE A 446 2.23 16.96 -12.36
CA PHE A 446 1.35 16.16 -11.48
C PHE A 446 1.81 16.20 -10.02
N ARG A 447 3.10 15.96 -9.78
CA ARG A 447 3.70 15.98 -8.43
C ARG A 447 3.56 17.35 -7.76
N ARG A 448 3.68 18.43 -8.56
CA ARG A 448 3.50 19.82 -8.11
C ARG A 448 2.04 20.10 -7.78
N LEU A 449 1.10 19.67 -8.61
CA LEU A 449 -0.34 19.80 -8.33
C LEU A 449 -0.72 19.08 -7.04
N ARG A 450 -0.24 17.83 -6.85
CA ARG A 450 -0.51 17.06 -5.63
C ARG A 450 0.02 17.74 -4.37
N LEU A 451 1.22 18.32 -4.42
CA LEU A 451 1.75 19.10 -3.30
C LEU A 451 0.94 20.39 -3.07
N ARG A 452 0.54 21.08 -4.15
CA ARG A 452 -0.28 22.29 -4.05
C ARG A 452 -1.63 21.97 -3.38
N SER A 453 -2.34 20.94 -3.85
CA SER A 453 -3.61 20.53 -3.23
C SER A 453 -3.43 20.14 -1.76
N PHE A 454 -2.33 19.48 -1.40
CA PHE A 454 -2.02 19.20 0.01
C PHE A 454 -1.88 20.50 0.83
N ILE A 455 -1.19 21.52 0.31
CA ILE A 455 -1.02 22.81 0.99
C ILE A 455 -2.37 23.50 1.18
N PHE A 456 -3.21 23.56 0.15
CA PHE A 456 -4.54 24.18 0.25
C PHE A 456 -5.47 23.40 1.18
N MET A 457 -5.46 22.07 1.12
CA MET A 457 -6.17 21.23 2.10
C MET A 457 -5.74 21.54 3.53
N LYS A 458 -4.43 21.68 3.79
CA LYS A 458 -3.94 22.06 5.13
C LYS A 458 -4.27 23.48 5.54
N LYS A 459 -4.52 24.40 4.60
CA LYS A 459 -5.01 25.75 4.88
C LYS A 459 -6.50 25.78 5.21
N LYS A 460 -7.31 24.90 4.59
CA LYS A 460 -8.75 24.80 4.89
C LYS A 460 -9.03 24.10 6.22
N LEU A 461 -8.18 23.15 6.62
CA LEU A 461 -8.31 22.43 7.90
C LEU A 461 -7.58 23.11 9.07
N ARG A 462 -7.05 24.31 8.87
CA ARG A 462 -6.43 25.14 9.90
C ARG A 462 -7.30 26.37 10.05
#